data_AF-A0A1Y1XL44-F1
#
_entry.id   AF-A0A1Y1XL44-F1
#
_cell.length_a   1.000
_cell.length_b   1.000
_cell.length_c   1.000
_cell.angle_alpha   90.00
_cell.angle_beta   90.00
_cell.angle_gamma   90.00
#
_symmetry.space_group_name_H-M   'P 1'
#
loop_
_entity.id
_entity.type
_entity.pdbx_description
1 polymer ?
#
loop_
_entity_poly.entity_id
_entity_poly.type
_entity_poly.pdbx_seq_one_letter_code
_entity_poly.pdbx_strand_id
1 'polypeptide(L)'
;MSSNPTEDERDAYIRITMTMRSAIYFYNKYTNLSKFINVYYSPGVPTAEASSNGDLRFGKDRSYMFVGTAMHEMAHTMGMGTTSEYRAMFRDGVFQGQKAQALLREIDGPNAVLKGDSQHFWPYGLNYSSEVKSAQDLINHARIVEAMYQDIFKEAFYKQGRVKSASSGKCMGITSSNTLELMDCTNEATLVKIFSMGDNPVTYRIQLGTRVVDIPNESTAAGIKASTYGFNGGAHQKYVFEGSGNSILLRNYKSGHYLQAVGNDIIQNPLSSYNRNSFTWQIIEEK
;
A
#
# COMPACT_ATOMS: atom_id res chain seq x y z
N MET A 1 -8.39 -22.72 8.50
CA MET A 1 -9.59 -23.59 8.51
C MET A 1 -9.27 -24.83 9.32
N SER A 2 -10.25 -25.38 10.04
CA SER A 2 -10.11 -26.65 10.76
C SER A 2 -9.84 -27.81 9.79
N SER A 3 -9.04 -28.80 10.21
CA SER A 3 -8.74 -30.00 9.41
C SER A 3 -9.95 -30.91 9.22
N ASN A 4 -10.89 -30.90 10.18
CA ASN A 4 -12.15 -31.67 10.14
C ASN A 4 -13.33 -30.74 10.47
N PRO A 5 -13.80 -29.94 9.49
CA PRO A 5 -14.80 -28.92 9.77
C PRO A 5 -16.20 -29.50 9.98
N THR A 6 -16.88 -28.97 11.00
CA THR A 6 -18.31 -29.19 11.27
C THR A 6 -19.17 -28.63 10.15
N GLU A 7 -20.47 -28.96 10.13
CA GLU A 7 -21.41 -28.42 9.14
C GLU A 7 -21.52 -26.89 9.24
N ASP A 8 -21.59 -26.36 10.46
CA ASP A 8 -21.57 -24.92 10.74
C ASP A 8 -20.31 -24.26 10.16
N GLU A 9 -19.13 -24.82 10.44
CA GLU A 9 -17.87 -24.30 9.90
C GLU A 9 -17.83 -24.36 8.37
N ARG A 10 -18.33 -25.43 7.75
CA ARG A 10 -18.35 -25.55 6.27
C ARG A 10 -19.22 -24.45 5.65
N ASP A 11 -20.42 -24.23 6.17
CA ASP A 11 -21.30 -23.16 5.70
C ASP A 11 -20.65 -21.77 5.88
N ALA A 12 -20.05 -21.52 7.06
CA ALA A 12 -19.33 -20.28 7.32
C ALA A 12 -18.15 -20.09 6.35
N TYR A 13 -17.31 -21.11 6.15
CA TYR A 13 -16.15 -21.03 5.28
C TYR A 13 -16.53 -20.74 3.83
N ILE A 14 -17.62 -21.33 3.32
CA ILE A 14 -18.11 -21.06 1.96
C ILE A 14 -18.53 -19.59 1.82
N ARG A 15 -19.35 -19.08 2.75
CA ARG A 15 -19.83 -17.70 2.73
C ARG A 15 -18.70 -16.68 2.89
N ILE A 16 -17.82 -16.91 3.87
CA ILE A 16 -16.65 -16.07 4.12
C ILE A 16 -15.75 -16.05 2.88
N THR A 17 -15.49 -17.20 2.25
CA THR A 17 -14.66 -17.26 1.04
C THR A 17 -15.29 -16.47 -0.11
N MET A 18 -16.59 -16.62 -0.34
CA MET A 18 -17.30 -15.89 -1.39
C MET A 18 -17.29 -14.38 -1.15
N THR A 19 -17.57 -13.95 0.07
CA THR A 19 -17.61 -12.53 0.40
C THR A 19 -16.23 -11.88 0.34
N MET A 20 -15.19 -12.53 0.87
CA MET A 20 -13.82 -12.04 0.80
C MET A 20 -13.33 -11.95 -0.64
N ARG A 21 -13.65 -12.92 -1.50
CA ARG A 21 -13.33 -12.85 -2.94
C ARG A 21 -13.96 -11.62 -3.60
N SER A 22 -15.21 -11.31 -3.26
CA SER A 22 -15.90 -10.12 -3.77
C SER A 22 -15.24 -8.84 -3.26
N ALA A 23 -14.95 -8.74 -1.96
CA ALA A 23 -14.29 -7.58 -1.37
C ALA A 23 -12.89 -7.35 -1.97
N ILE A 24 -12.08 -8.41 -2.11
CA ILE A 24 -10.76 -8.39 -2.76
C ILE A 24 -10.88 -7.89 -4.21
N TYR A 25 -11.91 -8.31 -4.96
CA TYR A 25 -12.13 -7.81 -6.32
C TYR A 25 -12.29 -6.28 -6.35
N PHE A 26 -13.12 -5.71 -5.48
CA PHE A 26 -13.31 -4.25 -5.44
C PHE A 26 -12.02 -3.52 -5.02
N TYR A 27 -11.36 -3.97 -3.97
CA TYR A 27 -10.11 -3.34 -3.52
C TYR A 27 -9.00 -3.42 -4.57
N ASN A 28 -8.78 -4.59 -5.19
CA ASN A 28 -7.73 -4.75 -6.20
C ASN A 28 -8.03 -3.98 -7.49
N LYS A 29 -9.31 -3.80 -7.84
CA LYS A 29 -9.70 -3.12 -9.08
C LYS A 29 -9.72 -1.61 -8.94
N TYR A 30 -10.10 -1.09 -7.78
CA TYR A 30 -10.38 0.34 -7.59
C TYR A 30 -9.40 1.04 -6.65
N THR A 31 -8.36 0.36 -6.17
CA THR A 31 -7.33 0.93 -5.31
C THR A 31 -5.94 0.38 -5.65
N ASN A 32 -4.90 1.06 -5.17
CA ASN A 32 -3.52 0.56 -5.15
C ASN A 32 -3.09 0.04 -3.78
N LEU A 33 -4.03 -0.17 -2.85
CA LEU A 33 -3.74 -0.67 -1.51
C LEU A 33 -3.32 -2.13 -1.56
N SER A 34 -2.47 -2.52 -0.61
CA SER A 34 -2.02 -3.91 -0.47
C SER A 34 -1.82 -4.23 1.01
N LYS A 35 -2.42 -5.32 1.46
CA LYS A 35 -2.30 -5.84 2.82
C LYS A 35 -2.43 -7.35 2.79
N PHE A 36 -1.58 -8.02 3.56
CA PHE A 36 -1.80 -9.43 3.86
C PHE A 36 -2.80 -9.53 5.01
N ILE A 37 -3.88 -10.29 4.80
CA ILE A 37 -4.98 -10.44 5.76
C ILE A 37 -5.16 -11.91 6.11
N ASN A 38 -5.11 -12.23 7.40
CA ASN A 38 -5.50 -13.54 7.92
C ASN A 38 -6.99 -13.52 8.24
N VAL A 39 -7.75 -14.42 7.60
CA VAL A 39 -9.20 -14.50 7.79
C VAL A 39 -9.57 -15.71 8.64
N TYR A 40 -10.38 -15.48 9.67
CA TYR A 40 -10.83 -16.50 10.60
C TYR A 40 -12.36 -16.56 10.71
N TYR A 41 -12.87 -17.75 10.97
CA TYR A 41 -14.20 -17.92 11.55
C TYR A 41 -14.04 -18.12 13.05
N SER A 42 -14.66 -17.24 13.86
CA SER A 42 -14.58 -17.24 15.31
C SER A 42 -15.99 -17.06 15.88
N PRO A 43 -16.73 -18.16 16.16
CA PRO A 43 -18.12 -18.09 16.61
C PRO A 43 -18.38 -17.26 17.87
N GLY A 44 -17.33 -17.00 18.68
CA GLY A 44 -17.39 -16.16 19.87
C GLY A 44 -17.43 -14.66 19.57
N VAL A 45 -17.09 -14.23 18.35
CA VAL A 45 -17.25 -12.85 17.90
C VAL A 45 -18.74 -12.61 17.61
N PRO A 46 -19.36 -11.54 18.15
CA PRO A 46 -20.79 -11.27 17.91
C PRO A 46 -21.12 -10.97 16.44
N THR A 47 -20.23 -10.26 15.74
CA THR A 47 -20.45 -9.75 14.37
C THR A 47 -19.27 -10.10 13.47
N ALA A 48 -18.43 -9.14 13.12
CA ALA A 48 -17.10 -9.30 12.57
C ALA A 48 -16.16 -8.31 13.30
N GLU A 49 -14.86 -8.59 13.30
CA GLU A 49 -13.87 -7.70 13.88
C GLU A 49 -12.54 -7.81 13.12
N ALA A 50 -11.79 -6.72 13.08
CA ALA A 50 -10.47 -6.68 12.48
C ALA A 50 -9.50 -5.77 13.23
N SER A 51 -8.22 -6.00 12.96
CA SER A 51 -7.11 -5.23 13.53
C SER A 51 -6.13 -4.80 12.45
N SER A 52 -5.44 -3.68 12.69
CA SER A 52 -4.41 -3.15 11.79
C SER A 52 -3.22 -4.10 11.61
N ASN A 53 -3.10 -5.17 12.42
CA ASN A 53 -2.12 -6.23 12.23
C ASN A 53 -2.43 -7.15 11.02
N GLY A 54 -3.65 -7.06 10.45
CA GLY A 54 -4.10 -7.89 9.34
C GLY A 54 -4.98 -9.07 9.75
N ASP A 55 -5.34 -9.23 11.02
CA ASP A 55 -6.32 -10.23 11.42
C ASP A 55 -7.74 -9.72 11.18
N LEU A 56 -8.58 -10.58 10.59
CA LEU A 56 -9.99 -10.32 10.31
C LEU A 56 -10.80 -11.56 10.68
N ARG A 57 -11.84 -11.40 11.49
CA ARG A 57 -12.65 -12.50 12.03
C ARG A 57 -14.13 -12.27 11.75
N PHE A 58 -14.82 -13.34 11.34
CA PHE A 58 -16.28 -13.38 11.27
C PHE A 58 -16.84 -14.23 12.41
N GLY A 59 -17.89 -13.72 13.04
CA GLY A 59 -18.70 -14.38 14.05
C GLY A 59 -19.67 -15.41 13.48
N LYS A 60 -20.47 -16.02 14.37
CA LYS A 60 -21.46 -17.05 13.99
C LYS A 60 -22.63 -16.52 13.16
N ASP A 61 -22.94 -15.23 13.24
CA ASP A 61 -24.10 -14.67 12.56
C ASP A 61 -23.84 -14.51 11.05
N ARG A 62 -24.59 -15.26 10.23
CA ARG A 62 -24.44 -15.26 8.77
C ARG A 62 -24.84 -13.94 8.11
N SER A 63 -25.62 -13.11 8.79
CA SER A 63 -26.00 -11.79 8.29
C SER A 63 -24.81 -10.84 8.11
N TYR A 64 -23.68 -11.11 8.77
CA TYR A 64 -22.41 -10.37 8.62
C TYR A 64 -21.46 -10.99 7.60
N MET A 65 -21.77 -12.16 7.03
CA MET A 65 -20.93 -12.81 6.01
C MET A 65 -21.28 -12.34 4.59
N PHE A 66 -21.31 -11.02 4.38
CA PHE A 66 -21.60 -10.37 3.09
C PHE A 66 -20.57 -9.29 2.75
N VAL A 67 -20.59 -8.81 1.51
CA VAL A 67 -19.46 -8.05 0.93
C VAL A 67 -19.23 -6.71 1.63
N GLY A 68 -20.28 -6.04 2.10
CA GLY A 68 -20.15 -4.78 2.83
C GLY A 68 -19.38 -4.95 4.13
N THR A 69 -19.74 -5.92 4.98
CA THR A 69 -18.97 -6.23 6.19
C THR A 69 -17.53 -6.61 5.87
N ALA A 70 -17.30 -7.45 4.86
CA ALA A 70 -15.93 -7.81 4.48
C ALA A 70 -15.09 -6.59 4.08
N MET A 71 -15.67 -5.65 3.31
CA MET A 71 -14.98 -4.42 2.92
C MET A 71 -14.77 -3.46 4.11
N HIS A 72 -15.75 -3.36 5.00
CA HIS A 72 -15.66 -2.62 6.26
C HIS A 72 -14.50 -3.13 7.13
N GLU A 73 -14.44 -4.43 7.38
CA GLU A 73 -13.36 -5.02 8.17
C GLU A 73 -12.00 -4.92 7.46
N MET A 74 -11.95 -5.01 6.12
CA MET A 74 -10.73 -4.73 5.37
C MET A 74 -10.26 -3.28 5.59
N ALA A 75 -11.16 -2.29 5.65
CA ALA A 75 -10.80 -0.92 5.99
C ALA A 75 -10.16 -0.83 7.39
N HIS A 76 -10.68 -1.58 8.37
CA HIS A 76 -10.05 -1.69 9.69
C HIS A 76 -8.64 -2.28 9.63
N THR A 77 -8.38 -3.28 8.79
CA THR A 77 -7.00 -3.80 8.59
C THR A 77 -6.04 -2.80 7.95
N MET A 78 -6.58 -1.83 7.20
CA MET A 78 -5.84 -0.73 6.57
C MET A 78 -5.64 0.46 7.52
N GLY A 79 -6.22 0.40 8.72
CA GLY A 79 -5.98 1.35 9.79
C GLY A 79 -7.17 2.24 10.17
N MET A 80 -8.26 2.22 9.39
CA MET A 80 -9.46 2.99 9.74
C MET A 80 -10.01 2.48 11.06
N GLY A 81 -10.26 3.35 12.04
CA GLY A 81 -10.77 2.97 13.37
C GLY A 81 -9.81 2.20 14.29
N THR A 82 -8.69 1.68 13.78
CA THR A 82 -7.79 0.77 14.50
C THR A 82 -6.43 1.38 14.83
N THR A 83 -6.10 2.54 14.30
CA THR A 83 -4.83 3.24 14.55
C THR A 83 -5.00 4.57 15.27
N SER A 84 -3.91 5.05 15.88
CA SER A 84 -3.88 6.38 16.49
C SER A 84 -3.92 7.49 15.43
N GLU A 85 -3.31 7.23 14.28
CA GLU A 85 -3.20 8.11 13.12
C GLU A 85 -4.58 8.39 12.53
N TYR A 86 -5.43 7.36 12.41
CA TYR A 86 -6.83 7.55 12.02
C TYR A 86 -7.55 8.50 12.98
N ARG A 87 -7.45 8.27 14.30
CA ARG A 87 -8.15 9.09 15.30
C ARG A 87 -7.67 10.54 15.29
N ALA A 88 -6.37 10.75 15.06
CA ALA A 88 -5.78 12.09 14.95
C ALA A 88 -6.32 12.90 13.75
N MET A 89 -6.91 12.25 12.75
CA MET A 89 -7.50 12.90 11.59
C MET A 89 -8.93 13.43 11.83
N PHE A 90 -9.51 13.27 13.02
CA PHE A 90 -10.85 13.78 13.32
C PHE A 90 -10.80 14.99 14.24
N ARG A 91 -11.59 16.02 13.90
CA ARG A 91 -11.87 17.17 14.75
C ARG A 91 -13.38 17.40 14.74
N ASP A 92 -13.99 17.40 15.91
CA ASP A 92 -15.45 17.58 16.09
C ASP A 92 -16.29 16.66 15.19
N GLY A 93 -15.86 15.40 15.05
CA GLY A 93 -16.54 14.38 14.24
C GLY A 93 -16.37 14.52 12.72
N VAL A 94 -15.49 15.42 12.26
CA VAL A 94 -15.19 15.65 10.84
C VAL A 94 -13.78 15.16 10.51
N PHE A 95 -13.65 14.38 9.43
CA PHE A 95 -12.35 13.95 8.92
C PHE A 95 -11.61 15.12 8.28
N GLN A 96 -10.36 15.36 8.66
CA GLN A 96 -9.57 16.52 8.24
C GLN A 96 -8.75 16.29 6.96
N GLY A 97 -8.72 15.06 6.45
CA GLY A 97 -7.94 14.70 5.26
C GLY A 97 -8.51 15.32 4.00
N GLN A 98 -7.68 16.04 3.26
CA GLN A 98 -8.10 16.83 2.11
C GLN A 98 -8.44 15.94 0.91
N LYS A 99 -7.72 14.82 0.72
CA LYS A 99 -7.94 13.93 -0.42
C LYS A 99 -9.28 13.22 -0.31
N ALA A 100 -9.58 12.64 0.86
CA ALA A 100 -10.85 11.96 1.08
C ALA A 100 -12.03 12.94 1.03
N GLN A 101 -11.89 14.15 1.57
CA GLN A 101 -12.92 15.18 1.49
C GLN A 101 -13.17 15.65 0.04
N ALA A 102 -12.10 15.85 -0.75
CA ALA A 102 -12.24 16.23 -2.15
C ALA A 102 -12.93 15.13 -2.98
N LEU A 103 -12.50 13.88 -2.80
CA LEU A 103 -13.12 12.73 -3.45
C LEU A 103 -14.60 12.60 -3.06
N LEU A 104 -14.94 12.75 -1.78
CA LEU A 104 -16.33 12.68 -1.36
C LEU A 104 -17.18 13.76 -2.04
N ARG A 105 -16.67 14.98 -2.18
CA ARG A 105 -17.38 16.08 -2.85
C ARG A 105 -17.52 15.87 -4.36
N GLU A 106 -16.60 15.15 -4.99
CA GLU A 106 -16.74 14.69 -6.37
C GLU A 106 -17.90 13.70 -6.51
N ILE A 107 -18.08 12.81 -5.54
CA ILE A 107 -19.10 11.75 -5.56
C ILE A 107 -20.48 12.29 -5.18
N ASP A 108 -20.59 12.98 -4.04
CA ASP A 108 -21.88 13.36 -3.41
C ASP A 108 -22.22 14.85 -3.57
N GLY A 109 -21.34 15.62 -4.22
CA GLY A 109 -21.52 17.05 -4.45
C GLY A 109 -20.76 17.95 -3.47
N PRO A 110 -20.67 19.27 -3.75
CA PRO A 110 -19.72 20.18 -3.13
C PRO A 110 -19.88 20.37 -1.61
N ASN A 111 -21.07 20.09 -1.08
CA ASN A 111 -21.39 20.25 0.34
C ASN A 111 -21.22 18.95 1.16
N ALA A 112 -20.79 17.85 0.53
CA ALA A 112 -20.57 16.60 1.23
C ALA A 112 -19.40 16.72 2.23
N VAL A 113 -19.57 16.09 3.39
CA VAL A 113 -18.59 16.13 4.49
C VAL A 113 -18.39 14.72 5.02
N LEU A 114 -17.15 14.26 4.96
CA LEU A 114 -16.75 12.98 5.54
C LEU A 114 -16.68 13.15 7.06
N LYS A 115 -17.48 12.36 7.75
CA LYS A 115 -17.62 12.33 9.20
C LYS A 115 -17.19 10.99 9.76
N GLY A 116 -17.03 10.93 11.06
CA GLY A 116 -16.63 9.71 11.74
C GLY A 116 -16.45 9.90 13.23
N ASP A 117 -16.15 8.79 13.89
CA ASP A 117 -15.82 8.70 15.30
C ASP A 117 -14.49 7.94 15.48
N SER A 118 -14.23 7.44 16.69
CA SER A 118 -12.98 6.74 17.01
C SER A 118 -12.81 5.38 16.33
N GLN A 119 -13.86 4.85 15.72
CA GLN A 119 -13.92 3.53 15.09
C GLN A 119 -14.43 3.59 13.65
N HIS A 120 -15.49 4.34 13.37
CA HIS A 120 -16.19 4.30 12.09
C HIS A 120 -16.16 5.65 11.37
N PHE A 121 -16.42 5.62 10.07
CA PHE A 121 -16.59 6.80 9.24
C PHE A 121 -17.86 6.69 8.40
N TRP A 122 -18.40 7.82 7.98
CA TRP A 122 -19.54 7.90 7.08
C TRP A 122 -19.50 9.21 6.27
N PRO A 123 -20.04 9.26 5.05
CA PRO A 123 -20.66 8.15 4.30
C PRO A 123 -19.63 7.12 3.81
N TYR A 124 -20.13 6.01 3.23
CA TYR A 124 -19.36 4.91 2.64
C TYR A 124 -18.47 4.09 3.59
N GLY A 125 -18.68 4.18 4.92
CA GLY A 125 -18.08 3.24 5.88
C GLY A 125 -18.65 1.82 5.80
N LEU A 126 -19.88 1.66 5.30
CA LEU A 126 -20.59 0.39 5.12
C LEU A 126 -20.71 -0.43 6.42
N ASN A 127 -21.18 0.19 7.49
CA ASN A 127 -21.38 -0.44 8.81
C ASN A 127 -22.56 -1.43 8.82
N TYR A 128 -23.61 -1.16 8.02
CA TYR A 128 -24.82 -1.96 7.93
C TYR A 128 -25.10 -2.42 6.50
N SER A 129 -25.71 -3.59 6.36
CA SER A 129 -26.09 -4.14 5.04
C SER A 129 -27.04 -3.23 4.25
N SER A 130 -27.88 -2.47 4.93
CA SER A 130 -28.80 -1.49 4.33
C SER A 130 -28.11 -0.29 3.68
N GLU A 131 -26.82 -0.07 3.97
CA GLU A 131 -26.01 0.99 3.35
C GLU A 131 -25.52 0.60 1.95
N VAL A 132 -25.48 -0.70 1.63
CA VAL A 132 -25.09 -1.19 0.30
C VAL A 132 -26.33 -1.32 -0.58
N LYS A 133 -26.58 -0.33 -1.44
CA LYS A 133 -27.73 -0.30 -2.35
C LYS A 133 -27.36 -0.71 -3.78
N SER A 134 -26.09 -0.59 -4.13
CA SER A 134 -25.56 -0.87 -5.46
C SER A 134 -24.08 -1.23 -5.42
N ALA A 135 -23.55 -1.74 -6.53
CA ALA A 135 -22.12 -1.92 -6.70
C ALA A 135 -21.34 -0.59 -6.60
N GLN A 136 -21.98 0.55 -6.88
CA GLN A 136 -21.33 1.85 -6.80
C GLN A 136 -20.97 2.21 -5.35
N ASP A 137 -21.75 1.79 -4.37
CA ASP A 137 -21.45 2.03 -2.95
C ASP A 137 -20.17 1.28 -2.51
N LEU A 138 -19.96 0.07 -3.05
CA LEU A 138 -18.74 -0.72 -2.82
C LEU A 138 -17.53 -0.09 -3.52
N ILE A 139 -17.69 0.43 -4.73
CA ILE A 139 -16.64 1.17 -5.45
C ILE A 139 -16.26 2.44 -4.68
N ASN A 140 -17.26 3.21 -4.23
CA ASN A 140 -17.05 4.45 -3.49
C ASN A 140 -16.38 4.17 -2.14
N HIS A 141 -16.77 3.10 -1.43
CA HIS A 141 -16.08 2.66 -0.22
C HIS A 141 -14.60 2.42 -0.48
N ALA A 142 -14.24 1.61 -1.49
CA ALA A 142 -12.85 1.31 -1.80
C ALA A 142 -12.04 2.58 -2.13
N ARG A 143 -12.58 3.47 -2.96
CA ARG A 143 -11.93 4.75 -3.33
C ARG A 143 -11.76 5.68 -2.12
N ILE A 144 -12.79 5.79 -1.26
CA ILE A 144 -12.73 6.63 -0.05
C ILE A 144 -11.71 6.06 0.93
N VAL A 145 -11.68 4.74 1.13
CA VAL A 145 -10.68 4.06 1.95
C VAL A 145 -9.26 4.34 1.45
N GLU A 146 -9.00 4.25 0.15
CA GLU A 146 -7.69 4.62 -0.40
C GLU A 146 -7.35 6.09 -0.14
N ALA A 147 -8.26 7.01 -0.40
CA ALA A 147 -8.02 8.44 -0.16
C ALA A 147 -7.75 8.73 1.34
N MET A 148 -8.50 8.09 2.23
CA MET A 148 -8.26 8.18 3.68
C MET A 148 -6.89 7.61 4.06
N TYR A 149 -6.51 6.44 3.53
CA TYR A 149 -5.19 5.86 3.76
C TYR A 149 -4.07 6.83 3.34
N GLN A 150 -4.24 7.50 2.19
CA GLN A 150 -3.29 8.52 1.72
C GLN A 150 -3.21 9.73 2.66
N ASP A 151 -4.33 10.19 3.21
CA ASP A 151 -4.35 11.31 4.15
C ASP A 151 -3.75 10.93 5.52
N ILE A 152 -4.05 9.72 6.01
CA ILE A 152 -3.63 9.20 7.33
C ILE A 152 -2.14 8.88 7.33
N PHE A 153 -1.66 8.09 6.36
CA PHE A 153 -0.29 7.56 6.35
C PHE A 153 0.65 8.34 5.43
N LYS A 154 0.13 9.37 4.74
CA LYS A 154 0.89 10.20 3.80
C LYS A 154 1.59 9.35 2.74
N GLU A 155 0.97 8.26 2.33
CA GLU A 155 1.48 7.32 1.35
C GLU A 155 0.51 7.24 0.18
N ALA A 156 0.97 7.41 -1.05
CA ALA A 156 0.15 7.31 -2.25
C ALA A 156 0.88 6.60 -3.39
N PHE A 157 0.14 5.85 -4.20
CA PHE A 157 0.68 5.31 -5.44
C PHE A 157 1.14 6.47 -6.34
N TYR A 158 2.36 6.36 -6.86
CA TYR A 158 2.97 7.36 -7.73
C TYR A 158 3.03 6.86 -9.17
N LYS A 159 3.73 5.74 -9.41
CA LYS A 159 3.96 5.18 -10.75
C LYS A 159 4.16 3.66 -10.70
N GLN A 160 3.86 2.98 -11.80
CA GLN A 160 4.27 1.60 -12.06
C GLN A 160 5.12 1.55 -13.33
N GLY A 161 6.12 0.66 -13.35
CA GLY A 161 6.98 0.52 -14.51
C GLY A 161 8.29 -0.18 -14.17
N ARG A 162 9.41 0.34 -14.70
CA ARG A 162 10.76 -0.18 -14.45
C ARG A 162 11.74 0.95 -14.15
N VAL A 163 12.74 0.67 -13.33
CA VAL A 163 13.83 1.60 -13.01
C VAL A 163 15.09 1.19 -13.78
N LYS A 164 15.33 1.80 -14.93
CA LYS A 164 16.44 1.50 -15.85
C LYS A 164 17.68 2.33 -15.53
N SER A 165 18.83 1.68 -15.43
CA SER A 165 20.13 2.35 -15.33
C SER A 165 20.52 2.99 -16.67
N ALA A 166 20.95 4.25 -16.64
CA ALA A 166 21.44 4.94 -17.82
C ALA A 166 22.83 4.43 -18.27
N SER A 167 23.65 3.89 -17.36
CA SER A 167 24.99 3.39 -17.71
C SER A 167 24.97 2.00 -18.32
N SER A 168 24.12 1.10 -17.83
CA SER A 168 24.10 -0.31 -18.27
C SER A 168 22.92 -0.65 -19.19
N GLY A 169 21.88 0.18 -19.21
CA GLY A 169 20.63 -0.13 -19.92
C GLY A 169 19.79 -1.23 -19.28
N LYS A 170 20.22 -1.79 -18.15
CA LYS A 170 19.51 -2.82 -17.38
C LYS A 170 18.56 -2.21 -16.36
N CYS A 171 17.58 -2.97 -15.90
CA CYS A 171 16.60 -2.53 -14.92
C CYS A 171 16.86 -3.12 -13.53
N MET A 172 16.52 -2.38 -12.47
CA MET A 172 16.41 -2.92 -11.12
C MET A 172 15.40 -4.06 -11.13
N GLY A 173 15.79 -5.21 -10.59
CA GLY A 173 14.90 -6.36 -10.41
C GLY A 173 15.22 -7.14 -9.15
N ILE A 174 14.33 -8.06 -8.81
CA ILE A 174 14.43 -8.92 -7.63
C ILE A 174 14.59 -10.38 -8.04
N THR A 175 15.61 -11.07 -7.54
CA THR A 175 15.80 -12.50 -7.80
C THR A 175 14.83 -13.37 -6.99
N SER A 176 14.74 -14.66 -7.32
CA SER A 176 14.02 -15.65 -6.51
C SER A 176 14.55 -15.79 -5.07
N SER A 177 15.81 -15.42 -4.84
CA SER A 177 16.44 -15.34 -3.51
C SER A 177 16.26 -13.98 -2.82
N ASN A 178 15.39 -13.10 -3.36
CA ASN A 178 15.13 -11.74 -2.90
C ASN A 178 16.33 -10.77 -3.01
N THR A 179 17.33 -11.09 -3.84
CA THR A 179 18.46 -10.20 -4.08
C THR A 179 18.04 -9.08 -5.02
N LEU A 180 18.46 -7.85 -4.72
CA LEU A 180 18.35 -6.72 -5.65
C LEU A 180 19.52 -6.77 -6.66
N GLU A 181 19.22 -6.79 -7.95
CA GLU A 181 20.24 -6.77 -9.00
C GLU A 181 19.75 -6.06 -10.27
N LEU A 182 20.70 -5.72 -11.15
CA LEU A 182 20.43 -5.22 -12.49
C LEU A 182 20.31 -6.39 -13.47
N MET A 183 19.14 -6.50 -14.09
CA MET A 183 18.80 -7.58 -15.03
C MET A 183 18.12 -7.03 -16.29
N ASP A 184 17.80 -7.93 -17.22
CA ASP A 184 17.08 -7.55 -18.45
C ASP A 184 15.73 -6.91 -18.10
N CYS A 185 15.46 -5.75 -18.69
CA CYS A 185 14.22 -5.03 -18.49
C CYS A 185 13.00 -5.82 -19.00
N THR A 186 13.12 -6.81 -19.88
CA THR A 186 11.96 -7.64 -20.26
C THR A 186 11.54 -8.61 -19.17
N ASN A 187 12.34 -8.82 -18.12
CA ASN A 187 12.01 -9.73 -17.03
C ASN A 187 10.89 -9.14 -16.15
N GLU A 188 9.83 -9.90 -15.89
CA GLU A 188 8.72 -9.50 -15.01
C GLU A 188 9.20 -9.14 -13.60
N ALA A 189 10.30 -9.72 -13.14
CA ALA A 189 10.91 -9.40 -11.85
C ALA A 189 11.50 -7.99 -11.75
N THR A 190 11.50 -7.22 -12.85
CA THR A 190 11.90 -5.80 -12.89
C THR A 190 10.73 -4.83 -12.70
N LEU A 191 9.50 -5.34 -12.65
CA LEU A 191 8.32 -4.53 -12.42
C LEU A 191 8.36 -3.90 -11.04
N VAL A 192 8.26 -2.57 -11.01
CA VAL A 192 8.19 -1.80 -9.78
C VAL A 192 6.84 -1.10 -9.63
N LYS A 193 6.39 -0.99 -8.38
CA LYS A 193 5.42 0.03 -7.96
C LYS A 193 6.15 1.05 -7.10
N ILE A 194 5.96 2.32 -7.40
CA ILE A 194 6.57 3.42 -6.66
C ILE A 194 5.46 4.13 -5.90
N PHE A 195 5.69 4.36 -4.61
CA PHE A 195 4.77 5.09 -3.75
C PHE A 195 5.45 6.33 -3.21
N SER A 196 4.80 7.48 -3.31
CA SER A 196 5.21 8.71 -2.66
C SER A 196 4.85 8.65 -1.17
N MET A 197 5.71 9.22 -0.33
CA MET A 197 5.63 9.17 1.12
C MET A 197 5.98 10.51 1.75
N GLY A 198 5.12 11.01 2.64
CA GLY A 198 5.28 12.31 3.30
C GLY A 198 4.91 13.49 2.41
N ASP A 199 4.64 14.64 3.04
CA ASP A 199 4.27 15.87 2.33
C ASP A 199 5.44 16.86 2.23
N ASN A 200 6.38 16.84 3.20
CA ASN A 200 7.55 17.72 3.21
C ASN A 200 8.69 17.17 4.10
N PRO A 201 9.79 16.63 3.53
CA PRO A 201 9.98 16.36 2.11
C PRO A 201 9.13 15.18 1.64
N VAL A 202 8.75 15.18 0.36
CA VAL A 202 8.23 13.98 -0.31
C VAL A 202 9.40 13.03 -0.55
N THR A 203 9.23 11.79 -0.12
CA THR A 203 10.14 10.67 -0.41
C THR A 203 9.40 9.59 -1.16
N TYR A 204 10.12 8.59 -1.66
CA TYR A 204 9.55 7.51 -2.45
C TYR A 204 10.08 6.17 -1.96
N ARG A 205 9.21 5.16 -1.90
CA ARG A 205 9.62 3.76 -1.80
C ARG A 205 9.45 3.08 -3.15
N ILE A 206 10.44 2.29 -3.54
CA ILE A 206 10.45 1.52 -4.78
C ILE A 206 10.18 0.06 -4.40
N GLN A 207 8.99 -0.44 -4.74
CA GLN A 207 8.54 -1.79 -4.42
C GLN A 207 8.81 -2.75 -5.58
N LEU A 208 9.44 -3.89 -5.30
CA LEU A 208 9.69 -5.01 -6.19
C LEU A 208 9.02 -6.26 -5.58
N GLY A 209 7.97 -6.77 -6.21
CA GLY A 209 7.14 -7.83 -5.62
C GLY A 209 6.54 -7.40 -4.28
N THR A 210 6.85 -8.12 -3.21
CA THR A 210 6.41 -7.81 -1.82
C THR A 210 7.45 -7.05 -1.00
N ARG A 211 8.57 -6.66 -1.61
CA ARG A 211 9.73 -6.06 -0.93
C ARG A 211 10.03 -4.68 -1.50
N VAL A 212 10.87 -3.91 -0.81
CA VAL A 212 11.30 -2.58 -1.25
C VAL A 212 12.81 -2.50 -1.36
N VAL A 213 13.31 -1.59 -2.19
CA VAL A 213 14.74 -1.24 -2.25
C VAL A 213 15.20 -0.72 -0.89
N ASP A 214 16.23 -1.35 -0.34
CA ASP A 214 16.66 -1.20 1.06
C ASP A 214 18.18 -1.02 1.14
N ILE A 215 18.64 -0.18 2.07
CA ILE A 215 20.04 -0.13 2.46
C ILE A 215 20.22 -0.94 3.75
N PRO A 216 20.96 -2.07 3.69
CA PRO A 216 21.08 -2.98 4.83
C PRO A 216 21.60 -2.30 6.11
N ASN A 217 21.02 -2.71 7.24
CA ASN A 217 21.39 -2.25 8.59
C ASN A 217 21.28 -0.72 8.77
N GLU A 218 20.43 -0.07 7.97
CA GLU A 218 20.31 1.40 7.92
C GLU A 218 21.63 2.13 7.67
N SER A 219 22.61 1.47 7.05
CA SER A 219 23.97 1.98 6.95
C SER A 219 24.01 3.33 6.21
N THR A 220 24.80 4.25 6.74
CA THR A 220 25.08 5.55 6.13
C THR A 220 26.41 5.57 5.37
N ALA A 221 27.12 4.44 5.30
CA ALA A 221 28.43 4.35 4.66
C ALA A 221 28.33 4.21 3.14
N ALA A 222 29.33 4.74 2.44
CA ALA A 222 29.56 4.49 1.02
C ALA A 222 29.95 3.01 0.77
N GLY A 223 29.69 2.52 -0.44
CA GLY A 223 30.10 1.17 -0.85
C GLY A 223 29.15 0.06 -0.40
N ILE A 224 28.05 0.39 0.29
CA ILE A 224 27.07 -0.61 0.73
C ILE A 224 26.19 -1.02 -0.44
N LYS A 225 26.16 -2.32 -0.74
CA LYS A 225 25.24 -2.92 -1.70
C LYS A 225 23.81 -2.81 -1.19
N ALA A 226 22.96 -2.16 -1.96
CA ALA A 226 21.52 -2.11 -1.74
C ALA A 226 20.92 -3.52 -1.91
N SER A 227 19.85 -3.80 -1.19
CA SER A 227 19.15 -5.08 -1.19
C SER A 227 17.65 -4.87 -1.33
N THR A 228 16.86 -5.93 -1.18
CA THR A 228 15.41 -5.81 -0.96
C THR A 228 15.02 -6.27 0.44
N TYR A 229 14.10 -5.55 1.09
CA TYR A 229 13.57 -5.93 2.40
C TYR A 229 12.06 -5.73 2.54
N GLY A 230 11.47 -6.34 3.57
CA GLY A 230 10.10 -6.03 3.95
C GLY A 230 9.98 -4.56 4.35
N PHE A 231 8.94 -3.87 3.90
CA PHE A 231 8.77 -2.46 4.21
C PHE A 231 8.48 -2.23 5.69
N ASN A 232 9.31 -1.44 6.37
CA ASN A 232 9.18 -1.12 7.79
C ASN A 232 9.02 0.40 8.05
N GLY A 233 8.92 1.22 7.00
CA GLY A 233 8.79 2.68 7.12
C GLY A 233 10.10 3.42 7.44
N GLY A 234 11.21 2.71 7.58
CA GLY A 234 12.51 3.27 7.90
C GLY A 234 13.04 4.22 6.83
N ALA A 235 13.80 5.23 7.24
CA ALA A 235 14.38 6.22 6.32
C ALA A 235 15.35 5.61 5.30
N HIS A 236 15.95 4.46 5.61
CA HIS A 236 16.85 3.72 4.73
C HIS A 236 16.13 3.02 3.56
N GLN A 237 14.79 2.95 3.61
CA GLN A 237 13.93 2.40 2.54
C GLN A 237 13.25 3.50 1.70
N LYS A 238 13.61 4.76 1.95
CA LYS A 238 12.99 5.94 1.34
C LYS A 238 14.04 6.68 0.53
N TYR A 239 13.62 7.20 -0.62
CA TYR A 239 14.49 7.88 -1.57
C TYR A 239 13.90 9.23 -1.98
N VAL A 240 14.74 10.25 -2.07
CA VAL A 240 14.41 11.51 -2.72
C VAL A 240 14.77 11.36 -4.19
N PHE A 241 13.81 11.62 -5.07
CA PHE A 241 14.04 11.64 -6.51
C PHE A 241 14.48 13.04 -6.91
N GLU A 242 15.67 13.15 -7.48
CA GLU A 242 16.26 14.43 -7.88
C GLU A 242 16.51 14.45 -9.39
N GLY A 243 16.10 15.52 -10.06
CA GLY A 243 16.20 15.65 -11.51
C GLY A 243 14.88 16.05 -12.14
N SER A 244 14.85 16.12 -13.47
CA SER A 244 13.66 16.47 -14.24
C SER A 244 13.59 15.61 -15.50
N GLY A 245 12.36 15.40 -16.01
CA GLY A 245 12.13 14.55 -17.18
C GLY A 245 12.40 13.07 -16.91
N ASN A 246 13.02 12.38 -17.88
CA ASN A 246 13.26 10.93 -17.82
C ASN A 246 14.54 10.52 -17.07
N SER A 247 15.31 11.47 -16.53
CA SER A 247 16.58 11.19 -15.85
C SER A 247 16.52 11.67 -14.41
N ILE A 248 16.60 10.70 -13.50
CA ILE A 248 16.55 10.95 -12.06
C ILE A 248 17.76 10.36 -11.35
N LEU A 249 18.09 10.95 -10.22
CA LEU A 249 18.97 10.41 -9.21
C LEU A 249 18.09 9.90 -8.06
N LEU A 250 18.54 8.82 -7.44
CA LEU A 250 17.85 8.20 -6.31
C LEU A 250 18.70 8.40 -5.07
N ARG A 251 18.47 9.49 -4.33
CA ARG A 251 19.18 9.77 -3.08
C ARG A 251 18.48 9.08 -1.93
N ASN A 252 19.16 8.20 -1.21
CA ASN A 252 18.63 7.59 0.00
C ASN A 252 18.39 8.66 1.07
N TYR A 253 17.21 8.63 1.69
CA TYR A 253 16.76 9.64 2.63
C TYR A 253 17.54 9.60 3.95
N LYS A 254 18.01 8.41 4.37
CA LYS A 254 18.79 8.25 5.60
C LYS A 254 20.25 8.67 5.43
N SER A 255 20.92 8.15 4.40
CA SER A 255 22.37 8.34 4.22
C SER A 255 22.75 9.59 3.44
N GLY A 256 21.83 10.12 2.61
CA GLY A 256 22.16 11.18 1.65
C GLY A 256 23.04 10.71 0.49
N HIS A 257 23.37 9.42 0.42
CA HIS A 257 24.06 8.81 -0.72
C HIS A 257 23.08 8.43 -1.83
N TYR A 258 23.62 8.17 -3.02
CA TYR A 258 22.86 7.92 -4.22
C TYR A 258 23.03 6.49 -4.66
N LEU A 259 21.95 5.89 -5.18
CA LEU A 259 22.04 4.58 -5.79
C LEU A 259 22.85 4.65 -7.09
N GLN A 260 23.88 3.81 -7.17
CA GLN A 260 24.80 3.70 -8.28
C GLN A 260 24.76 2.28 -8.85
N ALA A 261 24.65 2.17 -10.17
CA ALA A 261 24.84 0.92 -10.90
C ALA A 261 26.33 0.57 -10.99
N VAL A 262 26.73 -0.58 -10.44
CA VAL A 262 28.10 -1.10 -10.46
C VAL A 262 28.09 -2.58 -10.88
N GLY A 263 28.43 -2.86 -12.13
CA GLY A 263 28.27 -4.21 -12.70
C GLY A 263 26.79 -4.61 -12.73
N ASN A 264 26.45 -5.72 -12.06
CA ASN A 264 25.05 -6.12 -11.84
C ASN A 264 24.49 -5.63 -10.49
N ASP A 265 25.29 -4.96 -9.68
CA ASP A 265 24.89 -4.54 -8.34
C ASP A 265 24.41 -3.09 -8.33
N ILE A 266 23.61 -2.78 -7.31
CA ILE A 266 23.26 -1.41 -6.95
C ILE A 266 23.92 -1.10 -5.61
N ILE A 267 24.71 -0.04 -5.56
CA ILE A 267 25.52 0.37 -4.40
C ILE A 267 25.17 1.80 -4.04
N GLN A 268 25.07 2.13 -2.74
CA GLN A 268 24.97 3.54 -2.34
C GLN A 268 26.36 4.19 -2.28
N ASN A 269 26.50 5.36 -2.90
CA ASN A 269 27.75 6.13 -2.87
C ASN A 269 27.48 7.64 -2.85
N PRO A 270 28.44 8.46 -2.36
CA PRO A 270 28.44 9.88 -2.62
C PRO A 270 28.37 10.15 -4.13
N LEU A 271 27.64 11.20 -4.49
CA LEU A 271 27.46 11.57 -5.87
C LEU A 271 28.79 11.98 -6.51
N SER A 272 29.11 11.39 -7.66
CA SER A 272 30.27 11.77 -8.45
C SER A 272 29.86 12.31 -9.82
N SER A 273 30.51 13.39 -10.24
CA SER A 273 30.32 13.99 -11.58
C SER A 273 31.05 13.21 -12.68
N TYR A 274 32.15 12.52 -12.37
CA TYR A 274 32.99 11.83 -13.34
C TYR A 274 32.30 10.64 -14.02
N ASN A 275 31.42 9.94 -13.30
CA ASN A 275 30.70 8.75 -13.79
C ASN A 275 29.19 8.90 -13.58
N ARG A 276 28.68 10.11 -13.83
CA ARG A 276 27.29 10.53 -13.58
C ARG A 276 26.24 9.56 -14.12
N ASN A 277 26.46 8.96 -15.30
CA ASN A 277 25.54 8.00 -15.90
C ASN A 277 25.31 6.76 -15.01
N SER A 278 26.29 6.36 -14.20
CA SER A 278 26.13 5.23 -13.26
C SER A 278 25.21 5.55 -12.08
N PHE A 279 24.95 6.83 -11.80
CA PHE A 279 23.99 7.29 -10.79
C PHE A 279 22.64 7.69 -11.37
N THR A 280 22.52 7.66 -12.70
CA THR A 280 21.34 8.17 -13.41
C THR A 280 20.41 7.01 -13.75
N TRP A 281 19.14 7.19 -13.41
CA TRP A 281 18.07 6.22 -13.60
C TRP A 281 16.96 6.81 -14.46
N GLN A 282 16.22 5.95 -15.12
CA GLN A 282 15.03 6.30 -15.90
C GLN A 282 13.85 5.46 -15.42
N ILE A 283 12.72 6.09 -15.16
CA ILE A 283 11.47 5.37 -14.88
C ILE A 283 10.77 5.16 -16.22
N ILE A 284 10.69 3.91 -16.66
CA ILE A 284 9.95 3.51 -17.85
C ILE A 284 8.56 3.08 -17.39
N GLU A 285 7.57 3.95 -17.56
CA GLU A 285 6.19 3.68 -17.16
C GLU A 285 5.58 2.57 -18.03
N GLU A 286 4.88 1.65 -17.38
CA GLU A 286 3.96 0.75 -18.06
C GLU A 286 2.56 1.38 -18.06
N LYS A 287 1.90 1.33 -19.22
CA LYS A 287 0.52 1.76 -19.38
C LYS A 287 -0.43 0.60 -19.14
#